data_AF-A0A6I9W8L5-F1
#
_entry.id   AF-A0A6I9W8L5-F1
#
_cell.length_a   1.000
_cell.length_b   1.000
_cell.length_c   1.000
_cell.angle_alpha   90.00
_cell.angle_beta   90.00
_cell.angle_gamma   90.00
#
_symmetry.space_group_name_H-M   'P 1'
#
loop_
_entity.id
_entity.type
_entity.pdbx_description
1 polymer ?
#
loop_
_entity_poly.entity_id
_entity_poly.type
_entity_poly.pdbx_seq_one_letter_code
_entity_poly.pdbx_strand_id
1 'polypeptide(L)'
;MGTINNLGKFDADFFGFSVEQAHACDPMLRMLLEHSYEAVIDAGINPKQLRGKNTAVIVGLAYNESQVKLLYEDFQIGGINIIGCSRATIANMISYFLNLKGPSYTMDSACSSAIHAIALGYHCIMSGKCEDAIIGATSLCLHPIVNFQFSRLGIKNKLIIIY
;
A
#
# COMPACT_ATOMS: atom_id res chain seq x y z
N MET A 1 -1.88 -20.83 -2.25
CA MET A 1 -1.72 -19.37 -2.07
C MET A 1 -1.47 -19.12 -0.59
N GLY A 2 -0.68 -18.10 -0.25
CA GLY A 2 -0.52 -17.67 1.13
C GLY A 2 -1.75 -16.91 1.60
N THR A 3 -2.05 -16.98 2.90
CA THR A 3 -3.10 -16.19 3.56
C THR A 3 -2.45 -15.23 4.55
N ILE A 4 -2.99 -14.01 4.64
CA ILE A 4 -2.58 -13.04 5.65
C ILE A 4 -3.53 -13.16 6.84
N ASN A 5 -2.97 -13.39 8.02
CA ASN A 5 -3.74 -13.41 9.26
C ASN A 5 -4.11 -11.98 9.66
N ASN A 6 -5.23 -11.81 10.37
CA ASN A 6 -5.62 -10.54 10.99
C ASN A 6 -5.84 -9.37 10.02
N LEU A 7 -6.24 -9.61 8.77
CA LEU A 7 -6.52 -8.57 7.77
C LEU A 7 -7.58 -7.51 8.23
N GLY A 8 -8.38 -7.86 9.23
CA GLY A 8 -9.36 -6.96 9.84
C GLY A 8 -8.79 -6.00 10.89
N LYS A 9 -7.59 -6.24 11.44
CA LYS A 9 -7.02 -5.42 12.53
C LYS A 9 -6.43 -4.12 11.98
N PHE A 10 -6.60 -3.04 12.74
CA PHE A 10 -5.99 -1.73 12.50
C PHE A 10 -6.14 -0.84 13.75
N ASP A 11 -5.06 -0.18 14.19
CA ASP A 11 -5.12 0.80 15.28
C ASP A 11 -5.64 2.17 14.79
N ALA A 12 -6.97 2.24 14.60
CA ALA A 12 -7.62 3.42 14.03
C ALA A 12 -7.36 4.71 14.82
N ASP A 13 -7.40 4.63 16.16
CA ASP A 13 -7.22 5.77 17.05
C ASP A 13 -5.79 6.34 16.93
N PHE A 14 -4.78 5.47 16.87
CA PHE A 14 -3.39 5.89 16.69
C PHE A 14 -3.17 6.63 15.37
N PHE A 15 -3.79 6.17 14.27
CA PHE A 15 -3.66 6.79 12.96
C PHE A 15 -4.66 7.94 12.72
N GLY A 16 -5.51 8.27 13.69
CA GLY A 16 -6.47 9.37 13.60
C GLY A 16 -7.68 9.10 12.70
N PHE A 17 -8.06 7.84 12.53
CA PHE A 17 -9.27 7.43 11.80
C PHE A 17 -10.42 7.22 12.78
N SER A 18 -11.62 7.66 12.41
CA SER A 18 -12.83 7.18 13.09
C SER A 18 -13.08 5.70 12.77
N VAL A 19 -13.88 5.03 13.60
CA VAL A 19 -14.28 3.63 13.37
C VAL A 19 -14.88 3.43 11.98
N GLU A 20 -15.79 4.32 11.57
CA GLU A 20 -16.42 4.29 10.25
C GLU A 20 -15.40 4.46 9.12
N GLN A 21 -14.45 5.39 9.29
CA GLN A 21 -13.41 5.62 8.30
C GLN A 21 -12.48 4.41 8.17
N ALA A 22 -12.08 3.82 9.30
CA ALA A 22 -11.22 2.63 9.33
C ALA A 22 -11.90 1.42 8.65
N HIS A 23 -13.21 1.22 8.84
CA HIS A 23 -13.95 0.16 8.17
C HIS A 23 -14.09 0.36 6.66
N ALA A 24 -14.17 1.61 6.23
CA ALA A 24 -14.24 1.98 4.82
C ALA A 24 -12.88 1.96 4.09
N CYS A 25 -11.76 1.89 4.82
CA CYS A 25 -10.43 1.92 4.24
C CYS A 25 -9.98 0.55 3.72
N ASP A 26 -9.29 0.58 2.59
CA ASP A 26 -8.64 -0.58 2.01
C ASP A 26 -7.72 -1.25 3.06
N PRO A 27 -7.85 -2.57 3.30
CA PRO A 27 -6.93 -3.29 4.17
C PRO A 27 -5.45 -3.09 3.81
N MET A 28 -5.12 -2.93 2.53
CA MET A 28 -3.75 -2.63 2.08
C MET A 28 -3.24 -1.30 2.62
N LEU A 29 -4.08 -0.26 2.65
CA LEU A 29 -3.73 1.03 3.22
C LEU A 29 -3.48 0.91 4.72
N ARG A 30 -4.38 0.23 5.45
CA ARG A 30 -4.29 0.03 6.91
C ARG A 30 -2.99 -0.67 7.30
N MET A 31 -2.69 -1.79 6.64
CA MET A 31 -1.44 -2.52 6.86
C MET A 31 -0.20 -1.70 6.51
N LEU A 32 -0.23 -0.95 5.40
CA LEU A 32 0.91 -0.14 5.00
C LEU A 32 1.17 1.02 5.96
N LEU A 33 0.15 1.62 6.57
CA LEU A 33 0.33 2.64 7.60
C LEU A 33 1.06 2.08 8.83
N GLU A 34 0.60 0.93 9.35
CA GLU A 34 1.24 0.22 10.47
C GLU A 34 2.68 -0.17 10.14
N HIS A 35 2.88 -0.91 9.04
CA HIS A 35 4.21 -1.38 8.68
C HIS A 35 5.18 -0.24 8.32
N SER A 36 4.69 0.87 7.74
CA SER A 36 5.57 2.03 7.48
C SER A 36 6.02 2.67 8.78
N TYR A 37 5.14 2.77 9.78
CA TYR A 37 5.48 3.30 11.09
C TYR A 37 6.46 2.38 11.83
N GLU A 38 6.20 1.08 11.83
CA GLU A 38 7.06 0.05 12.41
C GLU A 38 8.44 0.03 11.74
N ALA A 39 8.51 0.10 10.41
CA ALA A 39 9.78 0.10 9.67
C ALA A 39 10.65 1.32 10.01
N VAL A 40 10.03 2.48 10.25
CA VAL A 40 10.77 3.68 10.69
C VAL A 40 11.38 3.46 12.08
N ILE A 41 10.61 2.87 13.00
CA ILE A 41 11.10 2.56 14.35
C ILE A 41 12.17 1.47 14.33
N ASP A 42 11.99 0.43 13.53
CA ASP A 42 12.95 -0.67 13.36
C ASP A 42 14.29 -0.17 12.82
N ALA A 43 14.26 0.84 11.94
CA ALA A 43 15.46 1.55 11.48
C ALA A 43 16.15 2.41 12.58
N GLY A 44 15.62 2.43 13.81
CA GLY A 44 16.15 3.24 14.91
C GLY A 44 15.83 4.73 14.80
N ILE A 45 14.94 5.11 13.87
CA ILE A 45 14.58 6.50 13.61
C ILE A 45 13.34 6.85 14.42
N ASN A 46 13.36 7.97 15.15
CA ASN A 46 12.14 8.48 15.77
C ASN A 46 11.23 9.07 14.68
N PRO A 47 9.98 8.59 14.48
CA PRO A 47 9.10 9.10 13.42
C PRO A 47 8.88 10.62 13.46
N LYS A 48 9.01 11.26 14.64
CA LYS A 48 8.93 12.72 14.78
C LYS A 48 10.07 13.46 14.06
N GLN A 49 11.23 12.83 13.87
CA GLN A 49 12.38 13.41 13.18
C GLN A 49 12.18 13.47 11.66
N LEU A 50 11.28 12.67 11.10
CA LEU A 50 10.95 12.70 9.67
C LEU A 50 9.96 13.82 9.31
N ARG A 51 9.28 14.40 10.30
CA ARG A 51 8.26 15.42 10.05
C ARG A 51 8.87 16.65 9.37
N GLY A 52 8.30 17.02 8.23
CA GLY A 52 8.74 18.15 7.42
C GLY A 52 9.92 17.83 6.49
N LYS A 53 10.52 16.64 6.60
CA LYS A 53 11.65 16.26 5.75
C LYS A 53 11.22 15.96 4.33
N ASN A 54 12.16 16.14 3.42
CA ASN A 54 12.04 15.71 2.03
C ASN A 54 12.32 14.21 1.91
N THR A 55 11.46 13.40 2.51
CA THR A 55 11.47 11.93 2.46
C THR A 55 10.52 11.46 1.37
N ALA A 56 11.00 10.62 0.45
CA ALA A 56 10.15 10.03 -0.59
C ALA A 56 9.27 8.91 -0.01
N VAL A 57 8.06 8.74 -0.55
CA VAL A 57 7.20 7.59 -0.30
C VAL A 57 6.78 6.98 -1.64
N ILE A 58 7.18 5.73 -1.85
CA ILE A 58 6.90 5.04 -3.11
C ILE A 58 6.29 3.69 -2.78
N VAL A 59 5.07 3.45 -3.26
CA VAL A 59 4.37 2.18 -3.03
C VAL A 59 4.13 1.44 -4.35
N GLY A 60 4.68 0.23 -4.45
CA GLY A 60 4.41 -0.68 -5.55
C GLY A 60 3.10 -1.45 -5.34
N LEU A 61 2.10 -1.23 -6.19
CA LEU A 61 0.89 -2.05 -6.23
C LEU A 61 0.30 -2.10 -7.63
N ALA A 62 -0.26 -3.24 -8.01
CA ALA A 62 -0.88 -3.42 -9.31
C ALA A 62 -2.42 -3.30 -9.22
N TYR A 63 -3.03 -4.23 -8.48
CA TYR A 63 -4.46 -4.36 -8.39
C TYR A 63 -5.00 -3.87 -7.05
N ASN A 64 -6.07 -3.07 -7.09
CA ASN A 64 -6.80 -2.63 -5.91
C ASN A 64 -8.28 -3.00 -6.07
N GLU A 65 -8.67 -4.12 -5.45
CA GLU A 65 -10.03 -4.66 -5.55
C GLU A 65 -11.03 -3.83 -4.71
N SER A 66 -10.58 -3.26 -3.59
CA SER A 66 -11.38 -2.34 -2.76
C SER A 66 -11.81 -1.10 -3.53
N GLN A 67 -10.92 -0.56 -4.37
CA GLN A 67 -11.21 0.56 -5.27
C GLN A 67 -12.26 0.20 -6.33
N VAL A 68 -12.14 -0.99 -6.93
CA VAL A 68 -13.08 -1.46 -7.95
C VAL A 68 -14.47 -1.65 -7.34
N LYS A 69 -14.55 -2.32 -6.19
CA LYS A 69 -15.81 -2.54 -5.47
C LYS A 69 -16.51 -1.22 -5.16
N LEU A 70 -15.76 -0.25 -4.63
CA LEU A 70 -16.29 1.08 -4.31
C LEU A 70 -16.86 1.81 -5.53
N LEU A 71 -16.16 1.78 -6.66
CA LEU A 71 -16.54 2.59 -7.82
C LEU A 71 -17.69 1.97 -8.63
N TYR A 72 -17.86 0.65 -8.58
CA TYR A 72 -18.71 -0.08 -9.51
C TYR A 72 -19.78 -0.97 -8.88
N GLU A 73 -19.67 -1.32 -7.59
CA GLU A 73 -20.60 -2.24 -6.91
C GLU A 73 -21.35 -1.55 -5.77
N ASP A 74 -20.63 -0.84 -4.90
CA ASP A 74 -21.21 -0.14 -3.75
C ASP A 74 -21.22 1.37 -4.00
N PHE A 75 -22.29 1.89 -4.60
CA PHE A 75 -22.54 3.34 -4.81
C PHE A 75 -22.83 4.10 -3.49
N GLN A 76 -22.09 3.80 -2.43
CA GLN A 76 -22.14 4.52 -1.17
C GLN A 76 -21.36 5.82 -1.30
N ILE A 77 -22.07 6.94 -1.34
CA ILE A 77 -21.48 8.28 -1.43
C ILE A 77 -20.95 8.68 -0.05
N GLY A 78 -19.65 8.49 0.14
CA GLY A 78 -18.92 8.96 1.31
C GLY A 78 -17.52 9.42 0.91
N GLY A 79 -17.18 10.68 1.19
CA GLY A 79 -15.89 11.27 0.80
C GLY A 79 -14.67 10.50 1.33
N ILE A 80 -14.83 9.79 2.45
CA ILE A 80 -13.78 8.93 3.01
C ILE A 80 -13.43 7.76 2.09
N ASN A 81 -14.37 7.22 1.33
CA ASN A 81 -14.14 6.04 0.52
C ASN A 81 -13.09 6.31 -0.59
N ILE A 82 -13.10 7.52 -1.14
CA ILE A 82 -12.08 7.96 -2.12
C ILE A 82 -10.70 8.04 -1.46
N ILE A 83 -10.63 8.54 -0.23
CA ILE A 83 -9.38 8.65 0.54
C ILE A 83 -8.87 7.27 0.97
N GLY A 84 -9.77 6.38 1.37
CA GLY A 84 -9.44 5.07 1.92
C GLY A 84 -9.10 4.00 0.89
N CYS A 85 -9.58 4.13 -0.36
CA CYS A 85 -9.47 3.07 -1.37
C CYS A 85 -8.78 3.49 -2.67
N SER A 86 -8.49 4.78 -2.90
CA SER A 86 -7.77 5.18 -4.11
C SER A 86 -6.34 4.67 -4.10
N ARG A 87 -5.81 4.23 -5.25
CA ARG A 87 -4.41 3.81 -5.36
C ARG A 87 -3.47 4.94 -4.93
N ALA A 88 -3.68 6.16 -5.44
CA ALA A 88 -2.82 7.30 -5.12
C ALA A 88 -2.79 7.63 -3.62
N THR A 89 -3.89 7.37 -2.90
CA THR A 89 -3.98 7.73 -1.48
C THR A 89 -3.19 6.76 -0.59
N ILE A 90 -2.88 5.55 -1.06
CA ILE A 90 -2.07 4.59 -0.30
C ILE A 90 -0.70 5.17 0.06
N ALA A 91 0.04 5.71 -0.91
CA ALA A 91 1.31 6.38 -0.63
C ALA A 91 1.09 7.71 0.12
N ASN A 92 0.08 8.49 -0.30
CA ASN A 92 -0.14 9.82 0.25
C ASN A 92 -0.56 9.82 1.72
N MET A 93 -1.25 8.79 2.19
CA MET A 93 -1.65 8.69 3.60
C MET A 93 -0.45 8.42 4.51
N ILE A 94 0.55 7.66 4.05
CA ILE A 94 1.82 7.49 4.78
C ILE A 94 2.54 8.84 4.88
N SER A 95 2.67 9.54 3.74
CA SER A 95 3.25 10.88 3.70
C SER A 95 2.50 11.87 4.59
N TYR A 96 1.17 11.81 4.59
CA TYR A 96 0.32 12.66 5.40
C TYR A 96 0.52 12.40 6.89
N PHE A 97 0.44 11.14 7.32
CA PHE A 97 0.55 10.74 8.72
C PHE A 97 1.94 11.09 9.30
N LEU A 98 3.00 10.76 8.58
CA LEU A 98 4.38 11.06 8.98
C LEU A 98 4.80 12.50 8.68
N ASN A 99 3.94 13.31 8.05
CA ASN A 99 4.18 14.70 7.63
C ASN A 99 5.42 14.86 6.73
N LEU A 100 5.58 13.95 5.76
CA LEU A 100 6.68 13.95 4.79
C LEU A 100 6.38 14.93 3.65
N LYS A 101 7.42 15.57 3.12
CA LYS A 101 7.33 16.61 2.08
C LYS A 101 7.96 16.22 0.76
N GLY A 102 8.53 15.02 0.67
CA GLY A 102 9.10 14.51 -0.57
C GLY A 102 8.06 13.95 -1.54
N PRO A 103 8.54 13.40 -2.67
CA PRO A 103 7.68 12.75 -3.67
C PRO A 103 6.87 11.63 -3.03
N SER A 104 5.56 11.59 -3.32
CA SER A 104 4.63 10.60 -2.79
C SER A 104 3.77 10.07 -3.90
N TYR A 105 3.96 8.81 -4.30
CA TYR A 105 3.18 8.22 -5.38
C TYR A 105 3.18 6.69 -5.33
N THR A 106 2.19 6.13 -6.00
CA THR A 106 2.07 4.70 -6.24
C THR A 106 2.51 4.37 -7.65
N MET A 107 3.07 3.18 -7.85
CA MET A 107 3.52 2.75 -9.17
C MET A 107 3.17 1.29 -9.43
N ASP A 108 2.91 1.01 -10.71
CA ASP A 108 2.49 -0.30 -11.20
C ASP A 108 3.38 -0.69 -12.37
N SER A 109 4.19 -1.73 -12.17
CA SER A 109 4.88 -2.48 -13.22
C SER A 109 4.55 -3.97 -13.12
N ALA A 110 3.31 -4.29 -12.73
CA ALA A 110 2.84 -5.64 -12.44
C ALA A 110 3.72 -6.34 -11.39
N CYS A 111 4.23 -7.54 -11.69
CA CYS A 111 4.99 -8.36 -10.73
C CYS A 111 6.31 -7.71 -10.27
N SER A 112 6.86 -6.76 -11.03
CA SER A 112 8.09 -6.05 -10.67
C SER A 112 7.85 -4.76 -9.87
N SER A 113 6.60 -4.45 -9.49
CA SER A 113 6.29 -3.17 -8.83
C SER A 113 7.10 -2.92 -7.56
N ALA A 114 7.33 -3.95 -6.74
CA ALA A 114 8.11 -3.82 -5.52
C ALA A 114 9.57 -3.44 -5.79
N ILE A 115 10.26 -4.17 -6.68
CA ILE A 115 11.67 -3.92 -6.97
C ILE A 115 11.86 -2.59 -7.72
N HIS A 116 10.91 -2.22 -8.57
CA HIS A 116 10.94 -0.94 -9.27
C HIS A 116 10.70 0.24 -8.31
N ALA A 117 9.81 0.09 -7.32
CA ALA A 117 9.63 1.07 -6.25
C ALA A 117 10.93 1.29 -5.46
N ILE A 118 11.66 0.22 -5.12
CA ILE A 118 12.98 0.30 -4.48
C ILE A 118 13.97 1.08 -5.35
N ALA A 119 14.06 0.75 -6.64
CA ALA A 119 14.96 1.43 -7.56
C ALA A 119 14.68 2.94 -7.64
N LEU A 120 13.40 3.33 -7.72
CA LEU A 120 13.01 4.74 -7.71
C LEU A 120 13.37 5.45 -6.40
N GLY A 121 13.18 4.78 -5.25
CA GLY A 121 13.58 5.28 -3.95
C GLY A 121 15.07 5.56 -3.86
N TYR A 122 15.86 4.58 -4.29
CA TYR A 122 17.32 4.70 -4.39
C TYR A 122 17.72 5.89 -5.29
N HIS A 123 17.08 6.06 -6.44
CA HIS A 123 17.33 7.20 -7.33
C HIS A 123 16.96 8.55 -6.69
N CYS A 124 15.87 8.64 -5.92
CA CYS A 124 15.51 9.86 -5.18
C CYS A 124 16.60 10.27 -4.19
N ILE A 125 17.16 9.30 -3.45
CA ILE A 125 18.23 9.55 -2.49
C ILE A 125 19.53 9.92 -3.21
N MET A 126 19.96 9.10 -4.18
CA MET A 126 21.24 9.30 -4.88
C MET A 126 21.31 10.56 -5.72
N SER A 127 20.16 11.08 -6.18
CA SER A 127 20.11 12.37 -6.89
C SER A 127 20.13 13.58 -5.95
N GLY A 128 20.19 13.39 -4.63
CA GLY A 128 20.11 14.46 -3.63
C GLY A 128 18.73 15.12 -3.54
N LYS A 129 17.72 14.57 -4.20
CA LYS A 129 16.34 15.08 -4.16
C LYS A 129 15.65 14.76 -2.85
N CYS A 130 16.06 13.71 -2.15
CA CYS A 130 15.51 13.29 -0.87
C CYS A 130 16.63 12.84 0.07
N GLU A 131 16.46 13.04 1.37
CA GLU A 131 17.39 12.52 2.39
C GLU A 131 17.16 11.04 2.65
N ASP A 132 15.88 10.65 2.65
CA ASP A 132 15.39 9.34 3.04
C ASP A 132 14.29 8.90 2.06
N ALA A 133 13.96 7.60 2.05
CA ALA A 133 12.82 7.09 1.33
C ALA A 133 12.14 5.94 2.09
N ILE A 134 10.81 5.95 2.14
CA ILE A 134 9.97 4.85 2.61
C ILE A 134 9.42 4.12 1.39
N ILE A 135 9.77 2.85 1.26
CA ILE A 135 9.36 2.02 0.14
C ILE A 135 8.42 0.93 0.63
N GLY A 136 7.22 0.90 0.08
CA GLY A 136 6.20 -0.11 0.37
C GLY A 136 5.85 -0.92 -0.87
N ALA A 137 5.33 -2.12 -0.66
CA ALA A 137 4.65 -2.86 -1.71
C ALA A 137 3.56 -3.73 -1.09
N THR A 138 2.47 -3.93 -1.81
CA THR A 138 1.33 -4.70 -1.31
C THR A 138 0.54 -5.33 -2.45
N SER A 139 -0.07 -6.48 -2.16
CA SER A 139 -0.98 -7.19 -3.06
C SER A 139 -1.90 -8.08 -2.24
N LEU A 140 -3.21 -7.88 -2.39
CA LEU A 140 -4.25 -8.72 -1.80
C LEU A 140 -5.15 -9.27 -2.89
N CYS A 141 -5.58 -10.52 -2.70
CA CYS A 141 -6.65 -11.15 -3.47
C CYS A 141 -7.88 -11.24 -2.57
N LEU A 142 -8.81 -10.30 -2.70
CA LEU A 142 -10.04 -10.24 -1.89
C LEU A 142 -11.21 -10.95 -2.58
N HIS A 143 -11.20 -11.01 -3.91
CA HIS A 143 -12.24 -11.56 -4.75
C HIS A 143 -11.66 -12.61 -5.73
N PRO A 144 -12.34 -13.74 -5.97
CA PRO A 144 -11.80 -14.82 -6.80
C PRO A 144 -11.66 -14.47 -8.29
N ILE A 145 -12.28 -13.38 -8.76
CA ILE A 145 -12.34 -13.03 -10.19
C ILE A 145 -10.96 -12.88 -10.83
N VAL A 146 -10.04 -12.16 -10.18
CA VAL A 146 -8.68 -11.93 -10.69
C VAL A 146 -7.94 -13.26 -10.80
N ASN A 147 -8.11 -14.14 -9.81
CA ASN A 147 -7.56 -15.49 -9.81
C ASN A 147 -8.12 -16.38 -10.92
N PHE A 148 -9.40 -16.23 -11.28
CA PHE A 148 -9.99 -16.94 -12.43
C PHE A 148 -9.43 -16.42 -13.75
N GLN A 149 -9.22 -15.11 -13.89
CA GLN A 149 -8.60 -14.52 -15.09
C GLN A 149 -7.18 -15.07 -15.29
N PHE A 150 -6.33 -15.07 -14.25
CA PHE A 150 -5.00 -15.68 -14.32
C PHE A 150 -5.04 -17.17 -14.67
N SER A 151 -6.04 -17.90 -14.19
CA SER A 151 -6.22 -19.32 -14.54
C SER A 151 -6.53 -19.52 -16.02
N ARG A 152 -7.33 -18.62 -16.64
CA ARG A 152 -7.64 -18.68 -18.08
C ARG A 152 -6.45 -18.35 -18.96
N LEU A 153 -5.50 -17.56 -18.45
CA LEU A 153 -4.22 -17.29 -19.11
C LEU A 153 -3.21 -18.45 -19.00
N GLY A 154 -3.53 -19.51 -18.27
CA GLY A 154 -2.61 -20.63 -18.04
C GLY A 154 -1.45 -20.30 -17.08
N ILE A 155 -1.50 -19.15 -16.39
CA ILE A 155 -0.46 -18.65 -15.46
C ILE A 155 -0.68 -19.24 -14.05
N LYS A 156 -1.17 -20.48 -13.96
CA LYS A 156 -1.24 -21.24 -12.71
C LYS A 156 -0.47 -22.55 -12.89
N ASN A 157 0.35 -22.89 -11.91
CA ASN A 157 1.12 -24.13 -11.92
C ASN A 157 0.18 -25.32 -12.15
N LYS A 158 0.38 -26.05 -13.26
CA LYS A 158 0.09 -27.48 -13.31
C LYS A 158 1.18 -28.15 -12.46
N LEU A 159 0.91 -28.42 -11.19
CA LEU A 159 1.83 -29.22 -10.38
C LEU A 159 1.88 -30.63 -10.98
N ILE A 160 2.99 -30.98 -11.62
CA ILE A 160 3.39 -32.38 -11.80
C ILE A 160 4.28 -32.69 -10.59
N ILE A 161 3.71 -33.38 -9.61
CA ILE A 161 4.49 -33.96 -8.52
C ILE A 161 5.06 -35.27 -9.06
N ILE A 162 6.36 -35.32 -9.24
CA ILE A 162 7.10 -36.58 -9.36
C ILE A 162 7.60 -36.87 -7.94
N TYR A 163 7.25 -38.05 -7.41
CA TYR A 163 7.62 -38.50 -6.06
C TYR A 163 9.13 -38.50 -5.85
#